data_AF-A0A0F9HPZ3-F1
#
_entry.id   AF-A0A0F9HPZ3-F1
#
_cell.length_a   1.000
_cell.length_b   1.000
_cell.length_c   1.000
_cell.angle_alpha   90.00
_cell.angle_beta   90.00
_cell.angle_gamma   90.00
#
_symmetry.space_group_name_H-M   'P 1'
#
loop_
_entity.id
_entity.type
_entity.pdbx_description
1 polymer ?
#
loop_
_entity_poly.entity_id
_entity_poly.type
_entity_poly.pdbx_seq_one_letter_code
_entity_poly.pdbx_strand_id
1 'polypeptide(L)' 'MGGVAPTPVRAEEAEALLAGQKITETLIAEAAQQAAEETDTESDYHASAEYRMDMARVFVKSGLQEAWNMVNGGR' A
#
# COMPACT_ATOMS: atom_id res chain seq x y z
N MET A 1 4.13 -4.89 3.52
CA MET A 1 2.88 -5.62 3.19
C MET A 1 3.09 -7.11 3.39
N GLY A 2 2.12 -7.82 3.96
CA GLY A 2 2.17 -9.28 4.14
C GLY A 2 0.91 -9.95 3.59
N GLY A 3 1.02 -11.15 3.03
CA GLY A 3 -0.10 -11.91 2.45
C GLY A 3 -0.47 -11.58 1.00
N VAL A 4 0.23 -10.62 0.37
CA VAL A 4 0.05 -10.22 -1.05
C VAL A 4 1.19 -10.72 -1.95
N ALA A 5 2.11 -11.49 -1.39
CA ALA A 5 3.28 -12.09 -2.06
C ALA A 5 3.76 -13.30 -1.23
N PRO A 6 4.61 -14.19 -1.78
CA PRO A 6 5.15 -15.34 -1.05
C PRO A 6 5.95 -14.97 0.21
N THR A 7 6.56 -13.79 0.22
CA THR A 7 7.27 -13.20 1.35
C THR A 7 6.76 -11.78 1.62
N PRO A 8 6.95 -11.24 2.84
CA PRO A 8 6.64 -9.83 3.09
C PRO A 8 7.35 -8.91 2.10
N VAL A 9 6.61 -7.96 1.52
CA VAL A 9 7.13 -6.95 0.58
C VAL A 9 7.26 -5.63 1.31
N ARG A 10 8.41 -4.98 1.19
CA ARG A 10 8.60 -3.60 1.65
C ARG A 10 8.44 -2.67 0.45
N ALA A 11 7.57 -1.68 0.59
CA ALA A 11 7.27 -0.72 -0.48
C ALA A 11 8.12 0.54 -0.28
N GLU A 12 9.40 0.48 -0.67
CA GLU A 12 10.37 1.54 -0.41
C GLU A 12 10.06 2.82 -1.20
N GLU A 13 9.54 2.68 -2.42
CA GLU A 13 9.16 3.84 -3.24
C GLU A 13 7.90 4.50 -2.68
N ALA A 14 6.91 3.70 -2.25
CA ALA A 14 5.73 4.22 -1.55
C ALA A 14 6.09 4.93 -0.23
N GLU A 15 7.04 4.39 0.54
CA GLU A 15 7.57 5.03 1.75
C GLU A 15 8.23 6.39 1.41
N ALA A 16 9.04 6.44 0.35
CA ALA A 16 9.72 7.65 -0.10
C ALA A 16 8.75 8.74 -0.57
N LEU A 17 7.64 8.37 -1.22
CA LEU A 17 6.60 9.32 -1.65
C LEU A 17 5.94 10.05 -0.48
N LEU A 18 5.77 9.37 0.66
CA LEU A 18 5.11 9.95 1.84
C LEU A 18 6.08 10.77 2.70
N ALA A 19 7.37 10.44 2.68
CA ALA A 19 8.37 11.05 3.54
C ALA A 19 8.51 12.56 3.33
N GLY A 20 8.32 13.34 4.39
CA GLY A 20 8.47 14.80 4.37
C GLY A 20 7.36 15.56 3.63
N GLN A 21 6.36 14.86 3.09
CA GLN A 21 5.23 15.46 2.39
C GLN A 21 4.05 15.73 3.33
N LYS A 22 3.17 16.66 2.93
CA LYS A 22 1.88 16.83 3.59
C LYS A 22 0.95 15.70 3.15
N ILE A 23 0.53 14.86 4.09
CA ILE A 23 -0.37 13.76 3.80
C ILE A 23 -1.75 14.30 3.38
N THR A 24 -2.19 13.88 2.20
CA THR A 24 -3.50 14.16 1.60
C THR A 24 -4.11 12.87 1.07
N GLU A 25 -5.43 12.85 0.82
CA GLU A 25 -6.08 11.67 0.24
C GLU A 25 -5.50 11.29 -1.13
N THR A 26 -5.11 12.27 -1.93
CA THR A 26 -4.45 12.06 -3.23
C THR A 26 -3.09 11.40 -3.05
N LEU A 27 -2.26 11.90 -2.13
CA LEU A 27 -0.94 11.33 -1.87
C LEU A 27 -1.05 9.91 -1.29
N ILE A 28 -2.05 9.64 -0.44
CA ILE A 28 -2.34 8.29 0.05
C ILE A 28 -2.70 7.35 -1.10
N ALA A 29 -3.51 7.82 -2.06
CA ALA A 29 -3.87 7.02 -3.23
C ALA A 29 -2.66 6.74 -4.14
N GLU A 30 -1.79 7.73 -4.34
CA GLU A 30 -0.54 7.58 -5.10
C GLU A 30 0.42 6.60 -4.43
N ALA A 31 0.65 6.73 -3.12
CA ALA A 31 1.49 5.78 -2.37
C ALA A 31 0.92 4.36 -2.37
N ALA A 32 -0.41 4.22 -2.33
CA ALA A 32 -1.06 2.91 -2.43
C ALA A 32 -0.91 2.28 -3.82
N GLN A 33 -0.97 3.08 -4.89
CA GLN A 33 -0.71 2.63 -6.24
C GLN A 33 0.75 2.17 -6.39
N GLN A 34 1.69 2.99 -5.92
CA GLN A 34 3.11 2.66 -5.93
C GLN A 34 3.41 1.36 -5.18
N ALA A 35 2.82 1.16 -3.99
CA ALA A 35 2.99 -0.06 -3.23
C ALA A 35 2.43 -1.31 -3.95
N ALA A 36 1.36 -1.14 -4.74
CA ALA A 36 0.81 -2.22 -5.54
C ALA A 36 1.75 -2.61 -6.70
N GLU A 37 2.39 -1.63 -7.34
CA GLU A 37 3.39 -1.85 -8.38
C GLU A 37 4.63 -2.56 -7.80
N GLU A 38 5.06 -2.22 -6.59
CA GLU A 38 6.13 -2.92 -5.86
C GLU A 38 5.74 -4.35 -5.43
N THR A 39 4.46 -4.71 -5.51
CA THR A 39 3.95 -6.05 -5.21
C THR A 39 3.94 -6.97 -6.45
N ASP A 40 4.49 -6.53 -7.59
CA ASP A 40 4.52 -7.29 -8.85
C ASP A 40 5.17 -8.67 -8.68
N THR A 41 4.32 -9.66 -8.41
CA THR A 41 4.66 -11.04 -8.08
C THR A 41 3.92 -11.99 -9.00
N GLU A 42 4.59 -13.07 -9.40
CA GLU A 42 4.02 -14.10 -10.28
C GLU A 42 2.73 -14.70 -9.71
N SER A 43 1.71 -14.87 -10.56
CA SER A 43 0.46 -15.56 -10.20
C SER A 43 0.72 -16.96 -9.64
N ASP A 44 -0.13 -17.43 -8.74
CA ASP A 44 -0.05 -18.77 -8.17
C ASP A 44 -1.43 -19.43 -8.10
N TYR A 45 -1.50 -20.63 -7.51
CA TYR A 45 -2.77 -21.35 -7.34
C TYR A 45 -3.81 -20.57 -6.51
N HIS A 46 -3.37 -19.67 -5.63
CA HIS A 46 -4.23 -18.97 -4.70
C HIS A 46 -4.78 -17.66 -5.28
N ALA A 47 -4.02 -16.97 -6.15
CA ALA A 47 -4.45 -15.73 -6.76
C ALA A 47 -3.67 -15.37 -8.04
N SER A 48 -4.29 -14.55 -8.89
CA SER A 48 -3.59 -13.87 -9.97
C SER A 48 -2.70 -12.73 -9.44
N ALA A 49 -1.66 -12.37 -10.20
CA ALA A 49 -0.80 -11.22 -9.91
C ALA A 49 -1.63 -9.94 -9.81
N GLU A 50 -2.52 -9.72 -10.77
CA GLU A 50 -3.44 -8.58 -10.82
C GLU A 50 -4.30 -8.47 -9.56
N TYR A 51 -4.88 -9.59 -9.09
CA TYR A 51 -5.68 -9.58 -7.86
C TYR A 51 -4.85 -9.19 -6.64
N ARG A 52 -3.60 -9.67 -6.53
CA ARG A 52 -2.72 -9.32 -5.40
C ARG A 52 -2.28 -7.87 -5.44
N MET A 53 -1.99 -7.32 -6.62
CA MET A 53 -1.73 -5.89 -6.80
C MET A 53 -2.95 -5.05 -6.38
N ASP A 54 -4.14 -5.43 -6.82
CA ASP A 54 -5.37 -4.73 -6.44
C ASP A 54 -5.62 -4.77 -4.94
N MET A 55 -5.41 -5.92 -4.30
CA MET A 55 -5.53 -6.05 -2.86
C MET A 55 -4.46 -5.25 -2.11
N ALA A 56 -3.20 -5.26 -2.58
CA ALA A 56 -2.14 -4.42 -2.03
C ALA A 56 -2.52 -2.94 -2.06
N ARG A 57 -3.01 -2.45 -3.21
CA ARG A 57 -3.50 -1.08 -3.38
C ARG A 57 -4.61 -0.74 -2.38
N VAL A 58 -5.63 -1.59 -2.27
CA VAL A 58 -6.78 -1.37 -1.38
C VAL A 58 -6.33 -1.35 0.09
N PHE A 59 -5.54 -2.33 0.52
CA PHE A 59 -5.11 -2.43 1.91
C PHE A 59 -4.15 -1.32 2.31
N VAL A 60 -3.21 -0.94 1.45
CA VAL A 60 -2.27 0.17 1.73
C VAL A 60 -3.04 1.48 1.83
N LYS A 61 -3.98 1.75 0.91
CA LYS A 61 -4.81 2.95 0.98
C LYS A 61 -5.58 3.03 2.29
N SER A 62 -6.26 1.94 2.67
CA SER A 62 -7.05 1.89 3.91
C SER A 62 -6.18 2.06 5.15
N GLY A 63 -5.04 1.36 5.22
CA GLY A 63 -4.12 1.43 6.34
C GLY A 63 -3.48 2.81 6.51
N LEU A 64 -3.09 3.47 5.41
CA LEU A 64 -2.55 4.84 5.44
C LEU A 64 -3.60 5.85 5.89
N GLN A 65 -4.84 5.73 5.42
CA GLN A 65 -5.94 6.60 5.84
C GLN A 65 -6.21 6.46 7.35
N GLU A 66 -6.25 5.23 7.86
CA GLU A 66 -6.44 4.95 9.28
C GLU A 66 -5.28 5.47 10.12
N ALA A 67 -4.03 5.21 9.70
CA ALA A 67 -2.84 5.74 10.36
C ALA A 67 -2.84 7.26 10.41
N TRP A 68 -3.22 7.92 9.32
CA TRP A 68 -3.32 9.37 9.26
C TRP A 68 -4.40 9.93 10.18
N ASN A 69 -5.57 9.28 10.24
CA ASN A 69 -6.64 9.65 11.16
C ASN A 69 -6.22 9.52 12.63
N MET A 70 -5.47 8.48 12.98
CA MET A 70 -4.92 8.31 14.35
C MET A 70 -3.98 9.45 14.74
N VAL A 71 -3.11 9.89 13.82
CA VAL A 71 -2.16 10.98 14.08
C VAL A 71 -2.85 12.35 14.14
N ASN A 72 -3.91 12.56 13.34
CA ASN A 72 -4.60 13.86 13.25
C ASN A 72 -5.77 14.06 14.23
N GLY A 73 -6.23 13.02 14.92
CA GLY A 73 -7.44 13.14 15.72
C GLY A 73 -7.82 11.89 16.49
N GLY A 74 -6.83 11.22 17.10
CA GLY A 74 -7.09 10.12 18.03
C GLY A 74 -8.13 10.51 19.08
N ARG A 75 -9.28 9.84 19.02
CA ARG A 75 -10.17 9.65 20.18
C ARG A 75 -9.55 8.63 21.12
#